data_AF-A0A433PFM0-F1
#
_entry.id   AF-A0A433PFM0-F1
#
_cell.length_a   1.000
_cell.length_b   1.000
_cell.length_c   1.000
_cell.angle_alpha   90.00
_cell.angle_beta   90.00
_cell.angle_gamma   90.00
#
_symmetry.space_group_name_H-M   'P 1'
#
loop_
_entity.id
_entity.type
_entity.pdbx_description
1 polymer ?
#
loop_
_entity_poly.entity_id
_entity_poly.type
_entity_poly.pdbx_seq_one_letter_code
_entity_poly.pdbx_strand_id
1 'polypeptide(L)'
;PYQLLPCTLCGFPYSWNSWNKFACDISEDLIKEMADAMVSTGLADAGYKYVNLDDCWQKRRNVRGIIEADGKRYVHIIYSTRSEDG
;
A
#
# COMPACT_ATOMS: atom_id res chain seq x y z
N PRO A 1 -39.65 -2.39 10.70
CA PRO A 1 -38.48 -3.06 10.08
C PRO A 1 -37.70 -2.09 9.20
N TYR A 2 -36.77 -1.35 9.80
CA TYR A 2 -35.86 -0.45 9.08
C TYR A 2 -34.78 -1.29 8.43
N GLN A 3 -34.91 -1.54 7.13
CA GLN A 3 -33.79 -2.04 6.34
C GLN A 3 -32.74 -0.93 6.27
N LEU A 4 -31.65 -1.12 7.00
CA LEU A 4 -30.43 -0.35 6.85
C LEU A 4 -29.95 -0.52 5.40
N LEU A 5 -30.11 0.52 4.58
CA LEU A 5 -29.41 0.59 3.31
C LEU A 5 -27.91 0.59 3.63
N PRO A 6 -27.11 -0.35 3.08
CA PRO A 6 -25.67 -0.33 3.30
C PRO A 6 -25.14 0.98 2.74
N CYS A 7 -24.43 1.72 3.57
CA CYS A 7 -23.93 3.04 3.21
C CYS A 7 -22.69 2.87 2.32
N THR A 8 -22.88 2.44 1.08
CA THR A 8 -21.82 2.21 0.09
C THR A 8 -21.08 3.51 -0.27
N LEU A 9 -21.63 4.67 0.13
CA LEU A 9 -21.07 6.01 -0.08
C LEU A 9 -20.46 6.67 1.17
N CYS A 10 -20.46 6.02 2.34
CA CYS A 10 -20.01 6.65 3.61
C CYS A 10 -18.67 6.14 4.13
N GLY A 11 -18.10 5.09 3.53
CA GLY A 11 -16.73 4.71 3.77
C GLY A 11 -15.78 5.56 2.92
N PHE A 12 -15.36 6.73 3.41
CA PHE A 12 -14.11 7.30 2.91
C PHE A 12 -13.04 6.22 3.06
N PRO A 13 -12.36 5.80 1.98
CA PRO A 13 -11.38 4.74 2.09
C PRO A 13 -10.25 5.23 2.99
N TYR A 14 -10.09 4.59 4.13
CA TYR A 14 -8.98 4.90 5.03
C TYR A 14 -7.73 4.16 4.53
N SER A 15 -6.59 4.78 4.77
CA SER A 15 -5.29 4.25 4.39
C SER A 15 -4.35 4.32 5.57
N TRP A 16 -3.48 3.33 5.67
CA TRP A 16 -2.27 3.44 6.45
C TRP A 16 -1.14 4.01 5.57
N ASN A 17 -0.22 4.78 6.15
CA ASN A 17 0.94 5.36 5.44
C ASN A 17 2.22 5.09 6.24
N SER A 18 3.26 4.60 5.55
CA SER A 18 4.52 4.18 6.17
C SER A 18 5.34 5.33 6.79
N TRP A 19 5.25 6.53 6.20
CA TRP A 19 6.04 7.70 6.63
C TRP A 19 5.75 8.10 8.08
N ASN A 20 4.49 7.99 8.51
CA ASN A 20 4.04 8.43 9.83
C ASN A 20 4.77 7.77 10.99
N LYS A 21 5.35 6.59 10.77
CA LYS A 21 6.07 5.83 11.79
C LYS A 21 7.51 5.50 11.42
N PHE A 22 7.75 5.18 10.14
CA PHE A 22 8.99 4.52 9.73
C PHE A 22 9.90 5.40 8.88
N ALA A 23 9.40 6.48 8.28
CA ALA A 23 10.16 7.29 7.31
C ALA A 23 10.85 6.39 6.27
N CYS A 24 12.19 6.46 6.13
CA CYS A 24 12.95 5.63 5.20
C CYS A 24 13.32 4.21 5.73
N ASP A 25 12.99 3.87 6.98
CA ASP A 25 13.27 2.55 7.56
C ASP A 25 12.14 1.56 7.22
N ILE A 26 11.96 1.34 5.92
CA ILE A 26 10.89 0.54 5.35
C ILE A 26 11.46 -0.58 4.48
N SER A 27 10.83 -1.75 4.56
CA SER A 27 11.15 -2.94 3.79
C SER A 27 9.86 -3.64 3.36
N GLU A 28 9.96 -4.53 2.37
CA GLU A 28 8.82 -5.31 1.90
C GLU A 28 8.20 -6.18 2.99
N ASP A 29 9.01 -6.82 3.83
CA ASP A 29 8.51 -7.67 4.91
C ASP A 29 7.71 -6.84 5.92
N LEU A 30 8.20 -5.66 6.28
CA LEU A 30 7.46 -4.73 7.14
C LEU A 30 6.11 -4.34 6.53
N ILE A 31 6.08 -4.07 5.22
CA ILE A 31 4.85 -3.67 4.52
C ILE A 31 3.85 -4.83 4.45
N LYS A 32 4.31 -6.08 4.27
CA LYS A 32 3.47 -7.28 4.36
C LYS A 32 2.93 -7.48 5.77
N GLU A 33 3.78 -7.37 6.78
CA GLU A 33 3.37 -7.48 8.19
C GLU A 33 2.32 -6.43 8.55
N MET A 34 2.45 -5.20 8.04
CA MET A 34 1.44 -4.15 8.25
C MET A 34 0.12 -4.47 7.55
N ALA A 35 0.15 -5.03 6.33
CA ALA A 35 -1.04 -5.47 5.63
C ALA A 35 -1.75 -6.61 6.39
N ASP A 36 -0.99 -7.60 6.86
CA ASP A 36 -1.51 -8.71 7.66
C ASP A 36 -2.10 -8.20 8.98
N ALA A 37 -1.42 -7.27 9.66
CA ALA A 37 -1.90 -6.64 10.89
C ALA A 37 -3.20 -5.87 10.66
N MET A 38 -3.35 -5.17 9.53
CA MET A 38 -4.60 -4.49 9.17
C MET A 38 -5.78 -5.45 9.06
N VAL A 39 -5.57 -6.66 8.55
CA VAL A 39 -6.60 -7.71 8.49
C VAL A 39 -6.85 -8.28 9.88
N SER A 40 -5.79 -8.70 10.58
CA SER A 40 -5.93 -9.42 11.85
C SER A 40 -6.50 -8.56 12.98
N THR A 41 -6.33 -7.24 12.91
CA THR A 41 -6.87 -6.28 13.90
C THR A 41 -8.28 -5.78 13.55
N GLY A 42 -8.85 -6.17 12.40
CA GLY A 42 -10.16 -5.72 11.94
C GLY A 42 -10.16 -4.30 11.34
N LEU A 43 -8.99 -3.69 11.11
CA LEU A 43 -8.91 -2.40 10.42
C LEU A 43 -9.41 -2.50 8.98
N ALA A 44 -9.20 -3.64 8.32
CA ALA A 44 -9.76 -3.93 7.00
C ALA A 44 -11.30 -3.87 7.01
N ASP A 45 -11.94 -4.50 8.00
CA ASP A 45 -13.39 -4.49 8.17
C ASP A 45 -13.92 -3.11 8.57
N ALA A 46 -13.11 -2.32 9.28
CA ALA A 46 -13.41 -0.93 9.62
C ALA A 46 -13.26 0.04 8.42
N GLY A 47 -12.84 -0.45 7.25
CA GLY A 47 -12.76 0.33 6.01
C GLY A 47 -11.37 0.85 5.64
N TYR A 48 -10.31 0.38 6.30
CA TYR A 48 -8.94 0.63 5.85
C TYR A 48 -8.58 -0.31 4.70
N LYS A 49 -8.42 0.24 3.50
CA LYS A 49 -8.28 -0.54 2.25
C LYS A 49 -6.90 -0.45 1.63
N TYR A 50 -6.10 0.52 2.04
CA TYR A 50 -4.84 0.84 1.37
C TYR A 50 -3.68 0.87 2.36
N VAL A 51 -2.55 0.34 1.89
CA VAL A 51 -1.23 0.48 2.50
C VAL A 51 -0.41 1.37 1.57
N ASN A 52 -0.22 2.63 1.97
CA ASN A 52 0.52 3.60 1.19
C ASN A 52 2.01 3.51 1.53
N LEU A 53 2.79 3.12 0.53
CA LEU A 53 4.24 3.16 0.56
C LEU A 53 4.71 4.57 0.21
N ASP A 54 5.31 5.25 1.18
CA ASP A 54 5.83 6.61 1.01
C ASP A 54 7.30 6.58 0.54
N ASP A 55 8.02 7.70 0.67
CA ASP A 55 9.37 7.89 0.15
C ASP A 55 10.38 6.78 0.55
N CYS A 56 11.49 6.73 -0.17
CA CYS A 56 12.61 5.81 0.06
C CYS A 56 12.37 4.34 -0.38
N TRP A 57 11.31 4.07 -1.17
CA TRP A 57 11.11 2.78 -1.85
C TRP A 57 11.96 2.66 -3.13
N GLN A 58 12.16 3.79 -3.81
CA GLN A 58 12.89 3.89 -5.07
C GLN A 58 14.40 3.92 -4.85
N LYS A 59 15.15 3.32 -5.77
CA LYS A 59 16.61 3.33 -5.78
C LYS A 59 17.20 4.31 -6.79
N ARG A 60 16.75 4.23 -8.04
CA ARG A 60 17.26 5.04 -9.16
C ARG A 60 16.33 4.95 -10.37
N ARG A 61 16.61 5.80 -11.37
CA ARG A 61 16.02 5.70 -12.71
C ARG A 61 17.02 5.03 -13.66
N ASN A 62 16.57 4.07 -14.47
CA ASN A 62 17.44 3.41 -15.44
C ASN A 62 17.56 4.19 -16.76
N VAL A 63 18.37 3.69 -17.70
CA VAL A 63 18.65 4.34 -19.00
C VAL A 63 17.42 4.54 -19.89
N ARG A 64 16.33 3.80 -19.63
CA ARG A 64 15.04 3.96 -20.33
C ARG A 64 14.11 4.93 -19.62
N GLY A 65 14.56 5.55 -18.54
CA GLY A 65 13.76 6.46 -17.75
C GLY A 65 12.80 5.76 -16.77
N ILE A 66 12.92 4.45 -16.51
CA ILE A 66 12.02 3.73 -15.60
C ILE A 66 12.58 3.80 -14.16
N ILE A 67 11.73 4.09 -13.16
CA ILE A 67 12.10 4.09 -11.74
C ILE A 67 12.18 2.65 -11.23
N GLU A 68 13.31 2.29 -10.62
CA GLU A 68 13.57 0.97 -10.05
C GLU A 68 13.40 1.01 -8.53
N ALA A 69 12.72 0.02 -7.95
CA ALA A 69 12.66 -0.16 -6.51
C ALA A 69 14.03 -0.59 -5.95
N ASP A 70 14.29 -0.35 -4.66
CA ASP A 70 15.49 -0.90 -4.03
C ASP A 70 15.36 -2.41 -3.84
N GLY A 71 15.88 -3.17 -4.81
CA GLY A 71 15.84 -4.63 -4.81
C GLY A 71 16.51 -5.34 -3.63
N LYS A 72 17.18 -4.63 -2.70
CA LYS A 72 17.59 -5.21 -1.41
C LYS A 72 16.48 -5.18 -0.37
N ARG A 73 15.65 -4.14 -0.39
CA ARG A 73 14.55 -3.91 0.55
C ARG A 73 13.21 -4.40 0.01
N TYR A 74 13.11 -4.51 -1.32
CA TYR A 74 11.90 -4.82 -2.08
C TYR A 74 12.22 -5.88 -3.14
N VAL A 75 12.30 -7.13 -2.70
CA VAL A 75 12.75 -8.29 -3.50
C VAL A 75 11.60 -8.88 -4.33
N HIS A 76 10.36 -8.81 -3.84
CA HIS A 76 9.16 -9.31 -4.50
C HIS A 76 8.06 -8.26 -4.74
N ILE A 77 8.37 -6.96 -4.67
CA ILE A 77 7.41 -5.97 -5.19
C ILE A 77 7.24 -6.19 -6.69
N ILE A 78 6.06 -6.71 -7.03
CA ILE A 78 5.58 -6.87 -8.40
C ILE A 78 5.50 -5.47 -9.01
N TYR A 79 6.33 -5.19 -10.02
CA TYR A 79 6.14 -4.04 -10.89
C TYR A 79 4.79 -4.20 -11.58
N SER A 80 3.70 -3.75 -10.96
CA SER A 80 2.49 -3.39 -11.70
C SER A 80 2.77 -2.04 -12.34
N THR A 81 3.57 -2.05 -13.41
CA THR A 81 3.37 -1.02 -14.42
C THR A 81 1.98 -1.31 -14.95
N ARG A 82 1.01 -0.46 -14.59
CA ARG A 82 -0.27 -0.33 -15.30
C ARG A 82 -0.04 -0.70 -16.75
N SER A 83 -0.61 -1.81 -17.23
CA SER A 83 -0.65 -2.04 -18.67
C SER A 83 -1.36 -0.82 -19.21
N GLU A 84 -0.64 -0.02 -19.98
CA GLU A 84 -1.31 1.00 -20.78
C GLU A 84 -2.34 0.27 -21.63
N ASP A 85 -3.55 0.81 -21.55
CA ASP A 85 -4.69 0.35 -22.30
C ASP A 85 -4.29 0.22 -23.79
N GLY A 86 -4.59 -0.95 -24.35
CA GLY A 86 -4.63 -1.20 -25.79
C GLY A 86 -6.01 -1.73 -26.14
#